data_AF-A0A8H5X8I8-F1
#
_entry.id   AF-A0A8H5X8I8-F1
#
_cell.length_a   1.000
_cell.length_b   1.000
_cell.length_c   1.000
_cell.angle_alpha   90.00
_cell.angle_beta   90.00
_cell.angle_gamma   90.00
#
_symmetry.space_group_name_H-M   'P 1'
#
loop_
_entity.id
_entity.type
_entity.pdbx_description
1 polymer ?
#
loop_
_entity_poly.entity_id
_entity_poly.type
_entity_poly.pdbx_seq_one_letter_code
_entity_poly.pdbx_strand_id
1 'polypeptide(L)'
;MLHTRLTALQTLVDFNRSSTQGDSRSAAESKGINAWLKSGEHKTACWHAERLLAAAENLLSSTQVDSRQKTKAPTGDQHEAPHVPFALYYATLVLYVKGAFGDSELLPSQIRVPILRGERVLSLLRAQIAKTLARVLREIGDLHIKH
;
A
#
# COMPACT_ATOMS: atom_id res chain seq x y z
N MET A 1 -8.03 5.54 15.94
CA MET A 1 -8.83 4.61 15.11
C MET A 1 -8.11 4.20 13.83
N LEU A 2 -7.60 5.12 12.98
CA LEU A 2 -6.89 4.76 11.73
C LEU A 2 -5.64 3.88 11.97
N HIS A 3 -4.72 4.27 12.86
CA HIS A 3 -3.50 3.51 13.15
C HIS A 3 -3.78 2.08 13.62
N THR A 4 -4.76 1.88 14.51
CA THR A 4 -5.19 0.55 14.96
C THR A 4 -5.69 -0.33 13.82
N ARG A 5 -6.38 0.26 12.84
CA ARG A 5 -6.88 -0.45 11.66
C ARG A 5 -5.79 -0.70 10.62
N LEU A 6 -4.78 0.17 10.52
CA LEU A 6 -3.59 -0.06 9.70
C LEU A 6 -2.75 -1.22 10.24
N THR A 7 -2.61 -1.32 11.56
CA THR A 7 -1.98 -2.50 12.19
C THR A 7 -2.77 -3.77 11.91
N ALA A 8 -4.11 -3.74 12.02
CA ALA A 8 -4.95 -4.90 11.71
C ALA A 8 -4.86 -5.33 10.24
N LEU A 9 -4.75 -4.38 9.30
CA LEU A 9 -4.52 -4.69 7.87
C LEU A 9 -3.17 -5.37 7.65
N GLN A 10 -2.12 -4.87 8.31
CA GLN A 10 -0.79 -5.47 8.24
C GLN A 10 -0.79 -6.89 8.83
N THR A 11 -1.46 -7.09 9.97
CA THR A 11 -1.64 -8.42 10.58
C THR A 11 -2.41 -9.38 9.68
N LEU A 12 -3.46 -8.94 8.97
CA LEU A 12 -4.18 -9.83 8.04
C LEU A 12 -3.36 -10.20 6.81
N VAL A 13 -2.55 -9.26 6.30
CA VAL A 13 -1.63 -9.53 5.21
C VAL A 13 -0.54 -10.51 5.64
N ASP A 14 0.01 -10.33 6.84
CA ASP A 14 0.99 -11.24 7.43
C ASP A 14 0.37 -12.61 7.76
N PHE A 15 -0.90 -12.65 8.18
CA PHE A 15 -1.62 -13.90 8.47
C PHE A 15 -1.85 -14.73 7.19
N ASN A 16 -2.25 -14.10 6.09
CA ASN A 16 -2.38 -14.78 4.79
C ASN A 16 -1.04 -15.28 4.26
N ARG A 17 0.07 -14.67 4.68
CA ARG A 17 1.44 -15.14 4.37
C ARG A 17 1.85 -16.34 5.22
N SER A 18 1.35 -16.45 6.45
CA SER A 18 1.62 -17.56 7.38
C SER A 18 0.46 -18.56 7.38
N SER A 19 0.32 -19.37 6.33
CA SER A 19 -0.76 -20.35 6.15
C SER A 19 -0.71 -21.59 7.08
N THR A 20 -0.41 -21.43 8.38
CA THR A 20 -0.26 -22.57 9.31
C THR A 20 -0.65 -22.33 10.79
N GLN A 21 -1.48 -21.35 11.14
CA GLN A 21 -1.97 -21.29 12.54
C GLN A 21 -3.42 -20.80 12.67
N GLY A 22 -4.35 -21.76 12.73
CA GLY A 22 -5.77 -21.52 12.97
C GLY A 22 -6.04 -21.20 14.45
N ASP A 23 -5.88 -19.93 14.82
CA ASP A 23 -6.24 -19.43 16.15
C ASP A 23 -7.54 -18.62 16.12
N SER A 24 -8.37 -18.73 17.16
CA SER A 24 -9.63 -17.99 17.34
C SER A 24 -9.48 -16.46 17.24
N ARG A 25 -8.27 -15.96 17.48
CA ARG A 25 -7.87 -14.56 17.26
C ARG A 25 -7.94 -14.13 15.79
N SER A 26 -7.55 -15.02 14.87
CA SER A 26 -7.63 -14.79 13.42
C SER A 26 -9.08 -14.62 12.95
N ALA A 27 -10.01 -15.39 13.52
CA ALA A 27 -11.44 -15.27 13.19
C ALA A 27 -12.04 -13.93 13.65
N ALA A 28 -11.64 -13.44 14.83
CA ALA A 28 -12.09 -12.15 15.35
C ALA A 28 -11.52 -10.96 14.53
N GLU A 29 -10.25 -11.03 14.16
CA GLU A 29 -9.58 -10.02 13.32
C GLU A 29 -10.17 -10.00 11.91
N SER A 30 -10.43 -11.17 11.32
CA SER A 30 -11.11 -11.30 10.01
C SER A 30 -12.53 -10.73 10.03
N LYS A 31 -13.28 -10.94 11.12
CA LYS A 31 -14.62 -10.34 11.29
C LYS A 31 -14.55 -8.82 11.40
N GLY A 32 -13.58 -8.30 12.16
CA GLY A 32 -13.35 -6.86 12.30
C GLY A 32 -13.00 -6.20 10.97
N ILE A 33 -12.17 -6.85 10.15
CA ILE A 33 -11.79 -6.34 8.83
C ILE A 33 -12.95 -6.40 7.85
N ASN A 34 -13.72 -7.49 7.81
CA ASN A 34 -14.93 -7.57 7.00
C ASN A 34 -15.97 -6.50 7.38
N ALA A 35 -16.16 -6.25 8.68
CA ALA A 35 -17.03 -5.17 9.14
C ALA A 35 -16.51 -3.79 8.71
N TRP A 36 -15.19 -3.58 8.78
CA TRP A 36 -14.57 -2.33 8.32
C TRP A 36 -14.72 -2.15 6.81
N LEU A 37 -14.48 -3.19 6.00
CA LEU A 37 -14.61 -3.12 4.54
C LEU A 37 -16.02 -2.68 4.08
N LYS A 38 -17.03 -3.04 4.87
CA LYS A 38 -18.44 -2.65 4.64
C LYS A 38 -18.80 -1.27 5.23
N SER A 39 -17.91 -0.65 6.00
CA SER A 39 -18.17 0.63 6.65
C SER A 39 -17.95 1.85 5.74
N GLY A 40 -18.57 2.98 6.08
CA GLY A 40 -18.31 4.26 5.41
C GLY A 40 -16.87 4.74 5.57
N GLU A 41 -16.22 4.40 6.69
CA GLU A 41 -14.82 4.77 6.96
C GLU A 41 -13.84 4.12 5.96
N HIS A 42 -14.13 2.91 5.51
CA HIS A 42 -13.33 2.26 4.46
C HIS A 42 -13.44 2.99 3.11
N LYS A 43 -14.63 3.49 2.76
CA LYS A 43 -14.81 4.30 1.53
C LYS A 43 -13.97 5.58 1.59
N THR A 44 -13.98 6.27 2.73
CA THR A 44 -13.14 7.45 2.96
C THR A 44 -11.65 7.10 2.88
N ALA A 45 -11.22 6.01 3.52
CA ALA A 45 -9.85 5.54 3.46
C ALA A 45 -9.39 5.23 2.03
N CYS A 46 -10.24 4.57 1.23
CA CYS A 46 -9.95 4.29 -0.18
C CYS A 46 -9.81 5.57 -1.00
N TRP A 47 -10.71 6.54 -0.80
CA TRP A 47 -10.62 7.82 -1.48
C TRP A 47 -9.29 8.52 -1.17
N HIS A 48 -8.91 8.59 0.11
CA HIS A 48 -7.62 9.17 0.51
C HIS A 48 -6.44 8.40 -0.07
N ALA A 49 -6.47 7.07 -0.05
CA ALA A 49 -5.42 6.24 -0.60
C ALA A 49 -5.22 6.45 -2.11
N GLU A 50 -6.31 6.56 -2.87
CA GLU A 50 -6.26 6.88 -4.31
C GLU A 50 -5.65 8.26 -4.57
N ARG A 51 -6.07 9.27 -3.81
CA ARG A 51 -5.53 10.63 -3.93
C ARG A 51 -4.04 10.67 -3.58
N LEU A 52 -3.62 9.98 -2.52
CA LEU A 52 -2.23 9.95 -2.06
C LEU A 52 -1.32 9.31 -3.12
N LEU A 53 -1.69 8.14 -3.64
CA LEU A 53 -0.90 7.46 -4.67
C LEU A 53 -0.83 8.29 -5.97
N ALA A 54 -1.95 8.86 -6.41
CA ALA A 54 -1.96 9.73 -7.60
C ALA A 54 -1.08 10.98 -7.41
N ALA A 55 -1.13 11.61 -6.23
CA ALA A 55 -0.27 12.76 -5.92
C ALA A 55 1.22 12.39 -5.94
N ALA A 56 1.58 11.23 -5.37
CA ALA A 56 2.96 10.76 -5.37
C ALA A 56 3.45 10.41 -6.78
N GLU A 57 2.63 9.76 -7.61
CA GLU A 57 2.96 9.46 -9.01
C GLU A 57 3.20 10.75 -9.83
N ASN A 58 2.37 11.77 -9.63
CA ASN A 58 2.51 13.05 -10.31
C ASN A 58 3.77 13.81 -9.86
N LEU A 59 4.08 13.80 -8.56
CA LEU A 59 5.28 14.46 -8.02
C LEU A 59 6.56 13.81 -8.59
N LEU A 60 6.60 12.49 -8.64
CA LEU A 60 7.72 11.74 -9.19
C LEU A 60 7.88 11.96 -10.70
N SER A 61 6.76 12.06 -11.44
CA SER A 61 6.77 12.35 -12.87
C SER A 61 7.26 13.77 -13.17
N SER A 62 6.85 14.76 -12.37
CA SER A 62 7.35 16.15 -12.48
C SER A 62 8.86 16.23 -12.25
N THR A 63 9.36 15.53 -11.22
CA THR A 63 10.78 15.53 -10.86
C THR A 63 11.66 14.92 -11.97
N GLN A 64 11.16 13.90 -12.70
CA GLN A 64 11.88 13.33 -13.85
C GLN A 64 11.98 14.29 -15.05
N VAL A 65 10.96 15.11 -15.30
CA VAL A 65 10.93 16.07 -16.42
C VAL A 65 11.86 17.24 -16.14
N ASP A 66 11.84 17.79 -14.92
CA ASP A 66 12.74 18.88 -14.52
C ASP A 66 14.21 18.44 -14.49
N SER A 67 14.48 17.19 -14.14
CA SER A 67 15.86 16.65 -14.15
C SER A 67 16.46 16.53 -15.56
N ARG A 68 15.65 16.56 -16.63
CA ARG A 68 16.12 16.63 -18.03
C ARG A 68 16.34 18.05 -18.53
N GLN A 69 15.87 19.07 -17.81
CA GLN A 69 15.95 20.48 -18.21
C GLN A 69 16.35 21.41 -17.04
N LYS A 70 17.55 21.26 -16.46
CA LYS A 70 18.41 22.40 -16.05
C LYS A 70 19.59 21.99 -15.18
N THR A 71 20.75 22.48 -15.62
CA THR A 71 21.87 22.98 -14.81
C THR A 71 21.42 23.83 -13.62
N LYS A 72 21.41 23.23 -12.42
CA LYS A 72 21.86 23.75 -11.11
C LYS A 72 21.24 22.86 -10.05
N ALA A 73 22.09 22.07 -9.40
CA ALA A 73 21.70 21.26 -8.26
C ALA A 73 21.09 22.16 -7.17
N PRO A 74 19.87 21.87 -6.67
CA PRO A 74 19.51 22.30 -5.33
C PRO A 74 20.31 21.39 -4.39
N THR A 75 21.39 21.94 -3.83
CA THR A 75 22.13 21.37 -2.71
C THR A 75 21.20 21.37 -1.51
N GLY A 76 20.51 20.26 -1.30
CA GLY A 76 19.72 20.01 -0.11
C GLY A 76 19.45 18.54 -0.09
N ASP A 77 20.06 17.83 0.86
CA ASP A 77 19.58 16.54 1.30
C ASP A 77 18.11 16.73 1.72
N GLN A 78 17.19 16.58 0.77
CA GLN A 78 15.78 16.44 1.05
C GLN A 78 15.65 15.10 1.75
N HIS A 79 15.84 15.12 3.06
CA HIS A 79 15.55 14.03 3.96
C HIS A 79 14.07 13.70 3.74
N GLU A 80 13.80 12.68 2.92
CA GLU A 80 12.47 12.13 2.80
C GLU A 80 12.05 11.69 4.19
N ALA A 81 11.06 12.38 4.73
CA ALA A 81 10.61 12.10 6.07
C ALA A 81 10.10 10.64 6.11
N PRO A 82 10.53 9.83 7.09
CA PRO A 82 10.32 8.39 7.08
C PRO A 82 8.84 7.99 7.06
N HIS A 83 7.93 8.91 7.41
CA HIS A 83 6.48 8.69 7.37
C HIS A 83 5.91 8.62 5.95
N VAL A 84 6.56 9.23 4.94
CA VAL A 84 6.05 9.25 3.55
C VAL A 84 6.01 7.84 2.95
N PRO A 85 7.09 7.02 3.01
CA PRO A 85 7.04 5.62 2.61
C PRO A 85 5.95 4.80 3.32
N PHE A 86 5.75 5.00 4.62
CA PHE A 86 4.70 4.29 5.36
C PHE A 86 3.30 4.69 4.91
N ALA A 87 3.06 5.98 4.68
CA ALA A 87 1.76 6.46 4.20
C ALA A 87 1.41 5.83 2.84
N LEU A 88 2.38 5.75 1.92
CA LEU A 88 2.21 5.14 0.60
C LEU A 88 2.02 3.62 0.68
N TYR A 89 2.76 2.95 1.57
CA TYR A 89 2.58 1.53 1.84
C TYR A 89 1.17 1.24 2.35
N TYR A 90 0.70 1.96 3.37
CA TYR A 90 -0.64 1.77 3.92
C TYR A 90 -1.76 2.15 2.94
N ALA A 91 -1.59 3.22 2.16
CA ALA A 91 -2.52 3.56 1.08
C ALA A 91 -2.63 2.40 0.08
N THR A 92 -1.50 1.79 -0.27
CA THR A 92 -1.47 0.63 -1.15
C THR A 92 -2.23 -0.56 -0.56
N LEU A 93 -2.01 -0.86 0.73
CA LEU A 93 -2.73 -1.94 1.41
C LEU A 93 -4.24 -1.72 1.46
N VAL A 94 -4.70 -0.49 1.73
CA VAL A 94 -6.13 -0.16 1.75
C VAL A 94 -6.78 -0.49 0.41
N LEU A 95 -6.15 -0.09 -0.70
CA LEU A 95 -6.67 -0.37 -2.05
C LEU A 95 -6.57 -1.84 -2.44
N TYR A 96 -5.48 -2.51 -2.05
CA TYR A 96 -5.32 -3.94 -2.26
C TYR A 96 -6.41 -4.74 -1.55
N VAL A 97 -6.66 -4.47 -0.26
CA VAL A 97 -7.67 -5.20 0.52
C VAL A 97 -9.07 -4.91 0.01
N LYS A 98 -9.38 -3.68 -0.44
CA LYS A 98 -10.63 -3.38 -1.16
C LYS A 98 -10.82 -4.32 -2.36
N GLY A 99 -9.77 -4.58 -3.12
CA GLY A 99 -9.85 -5.44 -4.30
C GLY A 99 -9.88 -6.94 -3.97
N ALA A 100 -9.08 -7.37 -3.01
CA ALA A 100 -8.92 -8.78 -2.65
C ALA A 100 -10.07 -9.33 -1.78
N PHE A 101 -10.73 -8.47 -1.00
CA PHE A 101 -11.76 -8.86 -0.03
C PHE A 101 -13.05 -8.05 -0.14
N GLY A 102 -13.15 -7.15 -1.12
CA GLY A 102 -14.39 -6.43 -1.40
C GLY A 102 -15.42 -7.30 -2.10
N ASP A 103 -16.67 -6.84 -2.11
CA ASP A 103 -17.80 -7.56 -2.74
C ASP A 103 -17.76 -7.54 -4.29
N SER A 104 -16.66 -7.09 -4.92
CA SER A 104 -16.49 -7.08 -6.37
C SER A 104 -15.61 -8.23 -6.83
N GLU A 105 -16.11 -9.04 -7.75
CA GLU A 105 -15.34 -10.07 -8.46
C GLU A 105 -14.34 -9.40 -9.42
N LEU A 106 -13.18 -9.03 -8.89
CA LEU A 106 -12.05 -8.54 -9.67
C LEU A 106 -11.16 -9.71 -10.08
N LEU A 107 -10.63 -9.65 -11.31
CA LEU A 107 -9.62 -10.60 -11.75
C LEU A 107 -8.36 -10.46 -10.88
N PRO A 108 -7.57 -11.54 -10.66
CA PRO A 108 -6.31 -11.45 -9.91
C PRO A 108 -5.36 -10.38 -10.45
N SER A 109 -5.35 -10.14 -11.76
CA SER A 109 -4.59 -9.07 -12.40
C SER A 109 -5.03 -7.67 -11.97
N GLN A 110 -6.34 -7.46 -11.75
CA GLN A 110 -6.91 -6.19 -11.28
C GLN A 110 -6.64 -5.98 -9.79
N ILE A 111 -6.69 -7.05 -8.99
CA ILE A 111 -6.34 -7.02 -7.55
C ILE A 111 -4.87 -6.61 -7.35
N ARG A 112 -3.98 -6.98 -8.28
CA ARG A 112 -2.54 -6.62 -8.22
C ARG A 112 -2.23 -5.18 -8.61
N VAL A 113 -3.15 -4.46 -9.26
CA VAL A 113 -2.87 -3.09 -9.76
C VAL A 113 -2.40 -2.15 -8.65
N PRO A 114 -3.05 -2.08 -7.47
CA PRO A 114 -2.57 -1.25 -6.37
C PRO A 114 -1.16 -1.63 -5.90
N ILE A 115 -0.86 -2.94 -5.79
CA ILE A 115 0.45 -3.44 -5.37
C ILE A 115 1.54 -2.96 -6.34
N LEU A 116 1.33 -3.14 -7.65
CA LEU A 116 2.30 -2.72 -8.67
C LEU A 116 2.51 -1.19 -8.66
N ARG A 117 1.44 -0.42 -8.48
CA ARG A 117 1.52 1.04 -8.36
C ARG A 117 2.32 1.46 -7.13
N GLY A 118 1.98 0.92 -5.95
CA GLY A 118 2.67 1.21 -4.70
C GLY A 118 4.15 0.81 -4.73
N GLU A 119 4.46 -0.38 -5.26
CA GLU A 119 5.83 -0.86 -5.43
C GLU A 119 6.66 0.09 -6.30
N ARG A 120 6.11 0.52 -7.44
CA ARG A 120 6.78 1.45 -8.35
C ARG A 120 7.07 2.78 -7.67
N VAL A 121 6.08 3.37 -7.00
CA VAL A 121 6.23 4.66 -6.32
C VAL A 121 7.28 4.55 -5.20
N LEU A 122 7.19 3.53 -4.35
CA LEU A 122 8.15 3.32 -3.26
C LEU A 122 9.57 3.05 -3.74
N SER A 123 9.74 2.37 -4.87
CA SER A 123 11.06 2.08 -5.46
C SER A 123 11.76 3.33 -5.99
N LEU A 124 11.01 4.40 -6.28
CA LEU A 124 11.53 5.67 -6.77
C LEU A 124 11.90 6.63 -5.63
N LEU A 125 11.43 6.37 -4.41
CA LEU A 125 11.81 7.14 -3.22
C LEU A 125 13.26 6.84 -2.82
N ARG A 126 13.93 7.85 -2.27
CA ARG A 126 15.35 7.76 -1.87
C ARG A 126 15.52 7.08 -0.51
N ALA A 127 14.49 7.10 0.34
CA ALA A 127 14.52 6.51 1.66
C ALA A 127 14.74 4.99 1.62
N GLN A 128 15.69 4.47 2.40
CA GLN A 128 16.00 3.04 2.44
C GLN A 128 14.79 2.18 2.88
N ILE A 129 13.98 2.70 3.81
CA ILE A 129 12.75 2.04 4.25
C ILE A 129 11.75 1.87 3.10
N ALA A 130 11.71 2.78 2.12
CA ALA A 130 10.84 2.67 0.97
C ALA A 130 11.16 1.45 0.11
N LYS A 131 12.45 1.16 -0.10
CA LYS A 131 12.90 -0.05 -0.82
C LYS A 131 12.51 -1.33 -0.09
N THR A 132 12.61 -1.33 1.24
CA THR A 132 12.15 -2.46 2.06
C THR A 132 10.64 -2.66 1.91
N LEU A 133 9.85 -1.58 2.01
CA LEU A 133 8.40 -1.63 1.86
C LEU A 133 7.97 -2.03 0.44
N ALA A 134 8.68 -1.59 -0.60
CA ALA A 134 8.45 -2.02 -1.98
C ALA A 134 8.64 -3.53 -2.15
N ARG A 135 9.69 -4.09 -1.54
CA ARG A 135 9.92 -5.55 -1.53
C ARG A 135 8.77 -6.28 -0.83
N VAL A 136 8.32 -5.79 0.32
CA VAL A 136 7.18 -6.37 1.03
C VAL A 136 5.93 -6.36 0.17
N LEU A 137 5.63 -5.26 -0.53
CA LEU A 137 4.50 -5.20 -1.48
C LEU A 137 4.62 -6.24 -2.60
N ARG A 138 5.81 -6.43 -3.17
CA ARG A 138 6.05 -7.45 -4.19
C ARG A 138 5.76 -8.85 -3.66
N GLU A 139 6.26 -9.18 -2.46
CA GLU A 139 6.00 -10.46 -1.80
C GLU A 139 4.49 -10.70 -1.58
N ILE A 140 3.75 -9.68 -1.15
CA ILE A 140 2.28 -9.75 -1.00
C ILE A 140 1.59 -10.02 -2.34
N GLY A 141 2.02 -9.31 -3.39
CA GLY A 141 1.49 -9.49 -4.73
C GLY A 141 1.73 -10.90 -5.29
N ASP A 142 2.83 -11.56 -4.91
CA ASP A 142 3.18 -12.90 -5.39
C ASP A 142 2.42 -14.03 -4.64
N LEU A 143 2.06 -13.81 -3.37
CA LEU A 143 1.30 -14.78 -2.58
C LEU A 143 -0.10 -15.05 -3.14
N HIS A 144 -0.74 -14.05 -3.74
CA HIS A 144 -2.11 -14.15 -4.27
C HIS A 144 -2.19 -14.86 -5.65
N ILE A 145 -1.07 -15.31 -6.24
CA ILE A 145 -1.01 -16.03 -7.52
C ILE A 145 -1.02 -17.57 -7.31
N LYS A 146 -0.84 -18.05 -6.08
CA LYS A 146 -0.66 -19.49 -5.79
C LYS A 146 -1.93 -20.27 -5.49
N HIS A 147 -3.12 -19.72 -5.75
CA HIS A 147 -4.39 -20.42 -5.55
C HIS A 147 -5.18 -20.57 -6.85
#